data_AF-A0A9E5FZV9-F1
#
_entry.id   AF-A0A9E5FZV9-F1
#
_cell.length_a   1.000
_cell.length_b   1.000
_cell.length_c   1.000
_cell.angle_alpha   90.00
_cell.angle_beta   90.00
_cell.angle_gamma   90.00
#
_symmetry.space_group_name_H-M   'P 1'
#
loop_
_entity.id
_entity.type
_entity.pdbx_description
1 polymer ?
#
loop_
_entity_poly.entity_id
_entity_poly.type
_entity_poly.pdbx_seq_one_letter_code
_entity_poly.pdbx_strand_id
1 'polypeptide(L)'
;MYGTRHTAAMIGALLPLVAVFALQLEPLPDAAFARPTGQIRARAASACELVMMDADGRVLARAAAPAGELDLAALLPTLRDIPSAVRVQAVVAGVPTDAPLLVVPLLGRPTIRTIQDVRPDGKTKFTRVIGWGDQLLEPANAVHVEAKRTWSKEEPAPRSGFRVAIDMDVLFDTSAGAMRFAMRPDMAPNTARNFVELAASGFYDGTIIHRVVPKGRGGTPFVIQGGDPIGTGDGGPGYDIALEPSTLAHDFGVLSMARNDWPDSAGSQWFVGLTRAETARLDGQYCAFGEAIEGAEAIIATERGAIADTETGRPVSPVSVKRATVSPAAAWVPGTGRAARRVVRPEASK
;
A
#
# COMPACT_ATOMS: atom_id res chain seq x y z
N MET A 1 -23.59 34.57 61.32
CA MET A 1 -24.97 34.12 61.05
C MET A 1 -24.98 33.43 59.69
N TYR A 2 -25.56 32.22 59.61
CA TYR A 2 -25.76 31.34 58.44
C TYR A 2 -24.46 30.88 57.73
N GLY A 3 -23.98 29.64 57.84
CA GLY A 3 -24.61 28.33 57.55
C GLY A 3 -23.94 27.80 56.25
N THR A 4 -23.49 26.56 56.04
CA THR A 4 -23.87 25.25 56.57
C THR A 4 -22.79 24.24 56.15
N ARG A 5 -22.63 23.14 56.90
CA ARG A 5 -21.75 21.98 56.61
C ARG A 5 -22.26 21.18 55.40
N HIS A 6 -21.37 20.56 54.63
CA HIS A 6 -21.55 19.20 54.11
C HIS A 6 -20.22 18.47 53.88
N THR A 7 -20.09 17.34 54.56
CA THR A 7 -19.13 16.25 54.32
C THR A 7 -19.53 15.45 53.08
N ALA A 8 -18.57 15.11 52.21
CA ALA A 8 -18.65 13.93 51.35
C ALA A 8 -17.24 13.45 51.00
N ALA A 9 -16.87 12.31 51.59
CA ALA A 9 -15.82 11.45 51.05
C ALA A 9 -16.36 10.75 49.80
N MET A 10 -15.56 10.61 48.75
CA MET A 10 -15.61 9.45 47.84
C MET A 10 -14.39 9.43 46.90
N ILE A 11 -13.65 8.31 46.96
CA ILE A 11 -13.21 7.50 45.81
C ILE A 11 -12.27 8.22 44.82
N GLY A 12 -10.97 7.92 44.76
CA GLY A 12 -10.46 6.58 44.50
C GLY A 12 -10.51 6.27 43.00
N ALA A 13 -9.67 6.93 42.20
CA ALA A 13 -9.33 6.45 40.86
C ALA A 13 -7.95 7.01 40.47
N LEU A 14 -6.90 6.22 40.72
CA LEU A 14 -5.73 6.25 39.87
C LEU A 14 -6.24 5.97 38.45
N LEU A 15 -6.18 6.96 37.55
CA LEU A 15 -6.18 6.67 36.13
C LEU A 15 -4.94 5.80 35.87
N PRO A 16 -5.08 4.59 35.30
CA PRO A 16 -3.90 3.91 34.82
C PRO A 16 -3.34 4.76 33.68
N LEU A 17 -2.04 5.06 33.81
CA LEU A 17 -1.16 5.41 32.71
C LEU A 17 -1.57 4.58 31.49
N VAL A 18 -1.75 5.25 30.36
CA VAL A 18 -1.93 4.65 29.04
C VAL A 18 -0.90 3.53 28.88
N ALA A 19 -1.35 2.28 29.05
CA ALA A 19 -0.59 1.14 28.58
C ALA A 19 -0.56 1.30 27.06
N VAL A 20 0.59 1.73 26.55
CA VAL A 20 0.94 1.44 25.16
C VAL A 20 0.81 -0.08 25.05
N PHE A 21 -0.27 -0.56 24.43
CA PHE A 21 -0.41 -1.98 24.14
C PHE A 21 0.82 -2.36 23.33
N ALA A 22 1.69 -3.18 23.91
CA ALA A 22 2.89 -3.64 23.22
C ALA A 22 2.46 -4.59 22.11
N LEU A 23 2.95 -4.37 20.88
CA LEU A 23 2.68 -5.25 19.75
C LEU A 23 3.03 -6.69 20.13
N GLN A 24 2.06 -7.58 19.97
CA GLN A 24 2.26 -9.00 20.29
C GLN A 24 3.26 -9.68 19.35
N LEU A 25 3.37 -9.22 18.10
CA LEU A 25 4.20 -9.84 17.07
C LEU A 25 4.92 -8.77 16.25
N GLU A 26 6.25 -8.80 16.26
CA GLU A 26 7.10 -7.79 15.60
C GLU A 26 8.17 -8.46 14.71
N PRO A 27 8.57 -7.84 13.58
CA PRO A 27 9.75 -8.30 12.84
C PRO A 27 11.00 -8.01 13.68
N LEU A 28 12.02 -8.87 13.60
CA LEU A 28 13.30 -8.51 14.22
C LEU A 28 13.94 -7.33 13.45
N PRO A 29 14.60 -6.36 14.12
CA PRO A 29 15.14 -5.17 13.47
C PRO A 29 16.14 -5.45 12.33
N ASP A 30 16.92 -6.53 12.45
CA ASP A 30 17.87 -7.02 11.45
C ASP A 30 17.22 -7.89 10.35
N ALA A 31 15.94 -8.20 10.50
CA ALA A 31 15.19 -9.15 9.66
C ALA A 31 14.13 -8.49 8.79
N ALA A 32 14.18 -7.17 8.59
CA ALA A 32 13.31 -6.46 7.64
C ALA A 32 13.38 -7.05 6.22
N PHE A 33 14.52 -7.67 5.86
CA PHE A 33 14.72 -8.44 4.64
C PHE A 33 15.25 -9.85 4.95
N ALA A 34 14.55 -10.87 4.48
CA ALA A 34 14.94 -12.27 4.57
C ALA A 34 15.34 -12.82 3.20
N ARG A 35 16.44 -13.58 3.14
CA ARG A 35 16.87 -14.27 1.91
C ARG A 35 15.87 -15.40 1.55
N PRO A 36 15.77 -15.79 0.26
CA PRO A 36 14.81 -16.81 -0.18
C PRO A 36 14.92 -18.15 0.57
N THR A 37 16.14 -18.56 0.90
CA THR A 37 16.44 -19.78 1.67
C THR A 37 16.72 -19.53 3.15
N GLY A 38 16.74 -18.26 3.58
CA GLY A 38 17.02 -17.86 4.96
C GLY A 38 15.80 -17.92 5.86
N GLN A 39 15.97 -17.65 7.15
CA GLN A 39 14.86 -17.58 8.12
C GLN A 39 14.03 -16.31 7.89
N ILE A 40 12.72 -16.40 8.12
CA ILE A 40 11.84 -15.23 8.19
C ILE A 40 11.61 -14.93 9.66
N ARG A 41 12.40 -14.03 10.25
CA ARG A 41 12.48 -13.89 11.71
C ARG A 41 11.50 -12.86 12.25
N ALA A 42 10.82 -13.23 13.33
CA ALA A 42 9.92 -12.37 14.10
C ALA A 42 10.09 -12.63 15.60
N ARG A 43 9.47 -11.82 16.45
CA ARG A 43 9.39 -12.01 17.89
C ARG A 43 7.94 -11.97 18.35
N ALA A 44 7.55 -12.97 19.14
CA ALA A 44 6.26 -12.98 19.85
C ALA A 44 6.45 -12.61 21.32
N ALA A 45 5.64 -11.69 21.84
CA ALA A 45 5.71 -11.25 23.24
C ALA A 45 5.22 -12.34 24.22
N SER A 46 4.29 -13.19 23.79
CA SER A 46 3.78 -14.34 24.54
C SER A 46 3.46 -15.51 23.62
N ALA A 47 3.23 -16.70 24.18
CA ALA A 47 2.82 -17.85 23.39
C ALA A 47 1.46 -17.57 22.72
N CYS A 48 1.36 -17.88 21.43
CA CYS A 48 0.19 -17.55 20.62
C CYS A 48 -0.02 -18.57 19.50
N GLU A 49 -1.18 -18.49 18.84
CA GLU A 49 -1.38 -19.08 17.53
C GLU A 49 -1.03 -18.03 16.45
N LEU A 50 -0.19 -18.41 15.50
CA LEU A 50 0.05 -17.65 14.29
C LEU A 50 -0.98 -18.08 13.24
N VAL A 51 -1.68 -17.12 12.66
CA VAL A 51 -2.64 -17.34 11.58
C VAL A 51 -2.21 -16.56 10.35
N MET A 52 -1.85 -17.29 9.29
CA MET A 52 -1.48 -16.74 7.99
C MET A 52 -2.74 -16.54 7.15
N MET A 53 -2.90 -15.35 6.57
CA MET A 53 -4.06 -14.95 5.79
C MET A 53 -3.66 -14.26 4.48
N ASP A 54 -4.48 -14.41 3.45
CA ASP A 54 -4.41 -13.59 2.24
C ASP A 54 -5.00 -12.19 2.45
N ALA A 55 -5.10 -11.42 1.36
CA ALA A 55 -5.61 -10.05 1.36
C ALA A 55 -7.09 -9.93 1.74
N ASP A 56 -7.88 -10.99 1.57
CA ASP A 56 -9.30 -11.02 1.91
C ASP A 56 -9.54 -11.59 3.32
N GLY A 57 -8.47 -11.99 4.00
CA GLY A 57 -8.53 -12.57 5.35
C GLY A 57 -8.79 -14.07 5.36
N ARG A 58 -8.81 -14.74 4.20
CA ARG A 58 -8.93 -16.20 4.14
C ARG A 58 -7.69 -16.82 4.77
N VAL A 59 -7.92 -17.77 5.66
CA VAL A 59 -6.84 -18.48 6.35
C VAL A 59 -6.13 -19.43 5.38
N LEU A 60 -4.82 -19.29 5.31
CA LEU A 60 -3.92 -20.10 4.48
C LEU A 60 -3.19 -21.16 5.31
N ALA A 61 -2.77 -20.81 6.53
CA ALA A 61 -2.06 -21.71 7.44
C ALA A 61 -2.19 -21.25 8.90
N ARG A 62 -1.97 -22.18 9.83
CA ARG A 62 -1.98 -21.95 11.29
C ARG A 62 -0.80 -22.67 11.93
N ALA A 63 -0.22 -22.09 12.97
CA ALA A 63 0.82 -22.73 13.75
C ALA A 63 0.82 -22.24 15.20
N ALA A 64 1.09 -23.13 16.16
CA ALA A 64 1.40 -22.70 17.52
C ALA A 64 2.81 -22.09 17.56
N ALA A 65 2.97 -20.98 18.27
CA ALA A 65 4.26 -20.31 18.44
C ALA A 65 4.55 -20.06 19.93
N PRO A 66 5.77 -20.36 20.40
CA PRO A 66 6.20 -19.97 21.73
C PRO A 66 6.41 -18.45 21.82
N ALA A 67 6.60 -17.93 23.04
CA ALA A 67 7.14 -16.59 23.24
C ALA A 67 8.62 -16.54 22.82
N GLY A 68 9.10 -15.37 22.39
CA GLY A 68 10.48 -15.15 21.98
C GLY A 68 10.67 -15.08 20.47
N GLU A 69 11.88 -15.37 20.00
CA GLU A 69 12.22 -15.30 18.57
C GLU A 69 11.70 -16.52 17.80
N LEU A 70 11.19 -16.26 16.60
CA LEU A 70 10.51 -17.21 15.76
C LEU A 70 11.17 -17.25 14.38
N ASP A 71 11.27 -18.45 13.81
CA ASP A 71 11.43 -18.64 12.36
C ASP A 71 10.06 -18.92 11.75
N LEU A 72 9.42 -17.88 11.21
CA LEU A 72 8.08 -17.96 10.66
C LEU A 72 8.00 -18.98 9.52
N ALA A 73 9.06 -19.13 8.72
CA ALA A 73 9.06 -20.07 7.61
C ALA A 73 9.16 -21.54 8.07
N ALA A 74 9.71 -21.79 9.26
CA ALA A 74 9.70 -23.13 9.87
C ALA A 74 8.32 -23.47 10.46
N LEU A 75 7.66 -22.48 11.07
CA LEU A 75 6.34 -22.63 11.67
C LEU A 75 5.21 -22.68 10.61
N LEU A 76 5.35 -21.87 9.56
CA LEU A 76 4.40 -21.71 8.46
C LEU A 76 5.11 -21.94 7.12
N PRO A 77 5.40 -23.20 6.72
CA PRO A 77 6.14 -23.50 5.50
C PRO A 77 5.55 -22.89 4.22
N THR A 78 4.22 -22.71 4.17
CA THR A 78 3.49 -22.07 3.08
C THR A 78 3.98 -20.64 2.77
N LEU A 79 4.60 -19.95 3.74
CA LEU A 79 5.21 -18.63 3.51
C LEU A 79 6.27 -18.66 2.40
N ARG A 80 6.93 -19.81 2.18
CA ARG A 80 7.97 -19.94 1.14
C ARG A 80 7.42 -19.75 -0.26
N ASP A 81 6.15 -20.07 -0.47
CA ASP A 81 5.56 -20.19 -1.80
C ASP A 81 4.44 -19.18 -2.05
N ILE A 82 4.32 -18.15 -1.21
CA ILE A 82 3.30 -17.12 -1.38
C ILE A 82 3.47 -16.39 -2.73
N PRO A 83 2.37 -16.19 -3.48
CA PRO A 83 2.39 -15.49 -4.77
C PRO A 83 2.31 -13.97 -4.60
N SER A 84 1.77 -13.49 -3.48
CA SER A 84 1.56 -12.08 -3.15
C SER A 84 1.75 -11.86 -1.66
N ALA A 85 1.64 -10.60 -1.22
CA ALA A 85 1.76 -10.27 0.20
C ALA A 85 0.69 -10.97 1.05
N VAL A 86 1.10 -11.47 2.21
CA VAL A 86 0.23 -12.13 3.19
C VAL A 86 0.38 -11.48 4.55
N ARG A 87 -0.58 -11.76 5.43
CA ARG A 87 -0.58 -11.29 6.81
C ARG A 87 -0.44 -12.46 7.76
N VAL A 88 0.43 -12.31 8.76
CA VAL A 88 0.57 -13.27 9.88
C VAL A 88 0.06 -12.56 11.13
N GLN A 89 -1.10 -12.99 11.60
CA GLN A 89 -1.75 -12.47 12.79
C GLN A 89 -1.42 -13.36 13.99
N ALA A 90 -1.00 -12.76 15.10
CA ALA A 90 -0.97 -13.46 16.37
C ALA A 90 -2.39 -13.48 17.00
N VAL A 91 -2.77 -14.64 17.53
CA VAL A 91 -4.05 -14.88 18.19
C VAL A 91 -3.77 -15.49 19.55
N VAL A 92 -4.25 -14.85 20.61
CA VAL A 92 -4.08 -15.30 22.00
C VAL A 92 -5.46 -15.61 22.57
N ALA A 93 -5.65 -16.85 23.03
CA ALA A 93 -6.94 -17.33 23.55
C ALA A 93 -8.14 -17.05 22.60
N GLY A 94 -7.92 -17.20 21.29
CA GLY A 94 -8.94 -16.97 20.26
C GLY A 94 -9.17 -15.50 19.88
N VAL A 95 -8.45 -14.56 20.51
CA VAL A 95 -8.56 -13.12 20.22
C VAL A 95 -7.37 -12.68 19.37
N PRO A 96 -7.59 -12.16 18.15
CA PRO A 96 -6.54 -11.50 17.39
C PRO A 96 -5.97 -10.33 18.17
N THR A 97 -4.64 -10.28 18.28
CA THR A 97 -3.93 -9.19 18.95
C THR A 97 -3.71 -8.02 17.99
N ASP A 98 -2.77 -7.11 18.27
CA ASP A 98 -2.45 -5.92 17.45
C ASP A 98 -2.17 -6.20 15.96
N ALA A 99 -1.70 -5.18 15.25
CA ALA A 99 -1.41 -5.23 13.81
C ALA A 99 -0.71 -6.52 13.38
N PRO A 100 -1.15 -7.18 12.29
CA PRO A 100 -0.47 -8.35 11.79
C PRO A 100 0.90 -8.00 11.21
N LEU A 101 1.77 -9.00 11.16
CA LEU A 101 2.97 -8.90 10.33
C LEU A 101 2.59 -9.04 8.86
N LEU A 102 3.05 -8.10 8.06
CA LEU A 102 3.02 -8.16 6.62
C LEU A 102 4.28 -8.90 6.12
N VAL A 103 4.09 -10.00 5.40
CA VAL A 103 5.16 -10.72 4.71
C VAL A 103 4.97 -10.56 3.21
N VAL A 104 5.91 -9.87 2.57
CA VAL A 104 5.87 -9.55 1.13
C VAL A 104 6.91 -10.38 0.39
N PRO A 105 6.54 -11.24 -0.58
CA PRO A 105 7.53 -11.87 -1.44
C PRO A 105 8.15 -10.81 -2.34
N LEU A 106 9.48 -10.77 -2.39
CA LEU A 106 10.21 -9.91 -3.29
C LEU A 106 10.55 -10.70 -4.54
N LEU A 107 9.96 -10.31 -5.65
CA LEU A 107 10.16 -10.92 -6.94
C LEU A 107 11.22 -10.13 -7.70
N GLY A 108 12.23 -10.84 -8.20
CA GLY A 108 13.21 -10.31 -9.14
C GLY A 108 12.59 -10.09 -10.51
N ARG A 109 13.36 -9.49 -11.41
CA ARG A 109 12.94 -9.41 -12.82
C ARG A 109 12.88 -10.83 -13.40
N PRO A 110 11.90 -11.12 -14.26
CA PRO A 110 11.93 -12.32 -15.08
C PRO A 110 13.27 -12.42 -15.83
N THR A 111 13.67 -13.64 -16.15
CA THR A 111 14.96 -13.91 -16.79
C THR A 111 15.14 -13.04 -18.04
N ILE A 112 16.27 -12.32 -18.11
CA ILE A 112 16.62 -11.46 -19.24
C ILE A 112 16.74 -12.33 -20.50
N ARG A 113 16.08 -11.93 -21.57
CA ARG A 113 16.19 -12.58 -22.88
C ARG A 113 17.24 -11.88 -23.70
N THR A 114 18.19 -12.65 -24.23
CA THR A 114 19.30 -12.09 -25.01
C THR A 114 19.58 -12.88 -26.28
N ILE A 115 20.02 -12.18 -27.31
CA ILE A 115 20.63 -12.76 -28.52
C ILE A 115 22.05 -12.25 -28.70
N GLN A 116 22.82 -12.94 -29.54
CA GLN A 116 24.04 -12.38 -30.11
C GLN A 116 23.67 -11.55 -31.33
N ASP A 117 24.14 -10.31 -31.37
CA ASP A 117 23.91 -9.36 -32.46
C ASP A 117 25.23 -8.69 -32.88
N VAL A 118 25.23 -7.93 -33.97
CA VAL A 118 26.43 -7.31 -34.55
C VAL A 118 26.23 -5.80 -34.66
N ARG A 119 27.24 -5.02 -34.26
CA ARG A 119 27.21 -3.56 -34.37
C ARG A 119 27.15 -3.12 -35.85
N PRO A 120 26.82 -1.84 -36.12
CA PRO A 120 26.82 -1.30 -37.49
C PRO A 120 28.16 -1.43 -38.24
N ASP A 121 29.26 -1.67 -37.53
CA ASP A 121 30.58 -1.97 -38.12
C ASP A 121 30.69 -3.36 -38.77
N GLY A 122 29.66 -4.21 -38.61
CA GLY A 122 29.57 -5.55 -39.18
C GLY A 122 30.54 -6.58 -38.56
N LYS A 123 31.31 -6.20 -37.54
CA LYS A 123 32.39 -7.04 -36.97
C LYS A 123 32.22 -7.28 -35.48
N THR A 124 31.78 -6.27 -34.75
CA THR A 124 31.72 -6.32 -33.29
C THR A 124 30.45 -7.01 -32.84
N LYS A 125 30.57 -8.23 -32.33
CA LYS A 125 29.47 -8.94 -31.70
C LYS A 125 29.15 -8.36 -30.34
N PHE A 126 27.88 -8.34 -29.97
CA PHE A 126 27.43 -7.95 -28.65
C PHE A 126 26.20 -8.75 -28.23
N THR A 127 25.96 -8.80 -26.92
CA THR A 127 24.76 -9.39 -26.35
C THR A 127 23.66 -8.33 -26.32
N ARG A 128 22.62 -8.50 -27.14
CA ARG A 128 21.46 -7.61 -27.15
C ARG A 128 20.37 -8.18 -26.25
N VAL A 129 19.84 -7.36 -25.36
CA VAL A 129 18.61 -7.68 -24.62
C VAL A 129 17.43 -7.55 -25.56
N ILE A 130 16.60 -8.58 -25.65
CA ILE A 130 15.42 -8.65 -26.52
C ILE A 130 14.11 -8.74 -25.74
N GLY A 131 14.16 -8.83 -24.41
CA GLY A 131 12.97 -8.93 -23.56
C GLY A 131 13.27 -9.47 -22.15
N TRP A 132 12.20 -9.73 -21.40
CA TRP A 132 12.21 -10.33 -20.06
C TRP A 132 11.08 -11.36 -19.96
N GLY A 133 11.40 -12.59 -19.56
CA GLY A 133 10.38 -13.65 -19.55
C GLY A 133 9.79 -13.84 -20.95
N ASP A 134 8.46 -13.78 -21.06
CA ASP A 134 7.74 -13.87 -22.34
C ASP A 134 7.47 -12.50 -22.98
N GLN A 135 7.77 -11.40 -22.27
CA GLN A 135 7.61 -10.05 -22.80
C GLN A 135 8.83 -9.68 -23.65
N LEU A 136 8.60 -9.50 -24.95
CA LEU A 136 9.62 -9.07 -25.90
C LEU A 136 9.60 -7.56 -26.10
N LEU A 137 10.79 -6.97 -26.24
CA LEU A 137 10.95 -5.57 -26.62
C LEU A 137 10.43 -5.32 -28.04
N GLU A 138 10.58 -6.30 -28.92
CA GLU A 138 10.08 -6.25 -30.30
C GLU A 138 9.43 -7.61 -30.63
N PRO A 139 8.19 -7.63 -31.17
CA PRO A 139 7.50 -8.87 -31.50
C PRO A 139 8.28 -9.79 -32.47
N ALA A 140 9.08 -9.21 -33.37
CA ALA A 140 9.90 -9.95 -34.33
C ALA A 140 10.91 -10.91 -33.67
N ASN A 141 11.30 -10.65 -32.41
CA ASN A 141 12.23 -11.52 -31.69
C ASN A 141 11.59 -12.84 -31.21
N ALA A 142 10.29 -13.06 -31.43
CA ALA A 142 9.58 -14.29 -31.01
C ALA A 142 10.18 -15.57 -31.61
N VAL A 143 10.63 -15.51 -32.87
CA VAL A 143 11.27 -16.65 -33.55
C VAL A 143 12.52 -17.12 -32.80
N HIS A 144 13.28 -16.19 -32.20
CA HIS A 144 14.47 -16.53 -31.43
C HIS A 144 14.17 -17.21 -30.09
N VAL A 145 13.00 -16.91 -29.50
CA VAL A 145 12.53 -17.56 -28.28
C VAL A 145 12.04 -18.98 -28.59
N GLU A 146 11.21 -19.14 -29.62
CA GLU A 146 10.66 -20.44 -30.02
C GLU A 146 11.71 -21.43 -30.53
N ALA A 147 12.76 -20.94 -31.20
CA ALA A 147 13.86 -21.77 -31.72
C ALA A 147 14.68 -22.46 -30.61
N LYS A 148 14.69 -21.93 -29.38
CA LYS A 148 15.38 -22.56 -28.26
C LYS A 148 14.39 -23.39 -27.44
N ARG A 149 14.15 -24.64 -27.87
CA ARG A 149 13.21 -25.62 -27.25
C ARG A 149 13.50 -26.02 -25.79
N THR A 150 14.56 -25.53 -25.16
CA THR A 150 14.96 -25.91 -23.80
C THR A 150 14.32 -25.06 -22.70
N TRP A 151 13.50 -24.05 -23.04
CA TRP A 151 12.99 -23.09 -22.04
C TRP A 151 11.51 -23.27 -21.79
N SER A 152 11.13 -23.32 -20.51
CA SER A 152 9.74 -23.20 -20.08
C SER A 152 9.28 -21.76 -20.30
N LYS A 153 8.24 -21.56 -21.13
CA LYS A 153 7.58 -20.26 -21.33
C LYS A 153 7.15 -19.63 -19.98
N GLU A 154 6.83 -20.47 -19.00
CA GLU A 154 6.18 -20.07 -17.75
C GLU A 154 7.14 -20.04 -16.54
N GLU A 155 8.44 -19.83 -16.72
CA GLU A 155 9.34 -19.71 -15.56
C GLU A 155 8.94 -18.48 -14.70
N PRO A 156 8.52 -18.69 -13.43
CA PRO A 156 8.10 -17.60 -12.58
C PRO A 156 9.29 -16.68 -12.28
N ALA A 157 8.98 -15.40 -12.00
CA ALA A 157 9.99 -14.44 -11.57
C ALA A 157 10.81 -15.01 -10.40
N PRO A 158 12.16 -14.97 -10.46
CA PRO A 158 12.99 -15.52 -9.40
C PRO A 158 12.74 -14.76 -8.12
N ARG A 159 12.47 -15.46 -7.02
CA ARG A 159 12.26 -14.82 -5.71
C ARG A 159 13.60 -14.33 -5.16
N SER A 160 13.71 -13.04 -4.89
CA SER A 160 14.91 -12.39 -4.35
C SER A 160 14.93 -12.34 -2.83
N GLY A 161 13.78 -12.49 -2.17
CA GLY A 161 13.66 -12.59 -0.72
C GLY A 161 12.24 -12.37 -0.23
N PHE A 162 12.14 -12.03 1.06
CA PHE A 162 10.90 -11.59 1.69
C PHE A 162 11.16 -10.31 2.46
N ARG A 163 10.24 -9.37 2.39
CA ARG A 163 10.22 -8.22 3.29
C ARG A 163 9.21 -8.49 4.40
N VAL A 164 9.62 -8.26 5.64
CA VAL A 164 8.76 -8.43 6.82
C VAL A 164 8.61 -7.08 7.49
N ALA A 165 7.37 -6.66 7.70
CA ALA A 165 7.04 -5.39 8.35
C ALA A 165 5.78 -5.54 9.18
N ILE A 166 5.48 -4.56 10.02
CA ILE A 166 4.13 -4.41 10.59
C ILE A 166 3.23 -3.86 9.47
N ASP A 167 2.00 -4.35 9.36
CA ASP A 167 1.02 -3.76 8.43
C ASP A 167 0.63 -2.35 8.92
N MET A 168 0.70 -1.35 8.04
CA MET A 168 0.53 0.06 8.40
C MET A 168 -0.58 0.72 7.59
N ASP A 169 -1.32 1.60 8.26
CA ASP A 169 -2.24 2.54 7.64
C ASP A 169 -1.60 3.93 7.57
N VAL A 170 -2.03 4.75 6.60
CA VAL A 170 -1.64 6.16 6.49
C VAL A 170 -2.83 7.03 6.87
N LEU A 171 -2.61 7.99 7.77
CA LEU A 171 -3.60 8.97 8.20
C LEU A 171 -3.17 10.36 7.75
N PHE A 172 -4.00 11.00 6.93
CA PHE A 172 -3.89 12.42 6.62
C PHE A 172 -4.85 13.22 7.49
N ASP A 173 -4.31 14.07 8.37
CA ASP A 173 -5.06 15.14 9.00
C ASP A 173 -5.09 16.32 8.02
N THR A 174 -6.26 16.59 7.43
CA THR A 174 -6.41 17.66 6.43
C THR A 174 -7.24 18.81 6.98
N SER A 175 -7.22 19.95 6.27
CA SER A 175 -8.15 21.06 6.55
C SER A 175 -9.63 20.71 6.29
N ALA A 176 -9.93 19.65 5.52
CA ALA A 176 -11.28 19.16 5.27
C ALA A 176 -11.72 18.00 6.20
N GLY A 177 -10.85 17.57 7.11
CA GLY A 177 -11.06 16.42 7.98
C GLY A 177 -10.04 15.29 7.77
N ALA A 178 -10.09 14.29 8.63
CA ALA A 178 -9.16 13.16 8.57
C ALA A 178 -9.51 12.20 7.42
N MET A 179 -8.49 11.67 6.74
CA MET A 179 -8.60 10.59 5.76
C MET A 179 -7.63 9.47 6.15
N ARG A 180 -8.15 8.27 6.43
CA ARG A 180 -7.33 7.09 6.75
C ARG A 180 -7.34 6.13 5.59
N PHE A 181 -6.17 5.72 5.14
CA PHE A 181 -5.98 4.79 4.04
C PHE A 181 -5.37 3.48 4.53
N ALA A 182 -6.05 2.37 4.25
CA ALA A 182 -5.49 1.04 4.35
C ALA A 182 -4.67 0.75 3.08
N MET A 183 -3.43 0.28 3.25
CA MET A 183 -2.57 -0.06 2.12
C MET A 183 -2.93 -1.43 1.54
N ARG A 184 -2.72 -1.59 0.22
CA ARG A 184 -2.93 -2.83 -0.54
C ARG A 184 -1.62 -3.39 -1.08
N PRO A 185 -0.70 -3.84 -0.20
CA PRO A 185 0.59 -4.42 -0.60
C PRO A 185 0.45 -5.75 -1.35
N ASP A 186 -0.73 -6.38 -1.31
CA ASP A 186 -1.10 -7.51 -2.15
C ASP A 186 -1.26 -7.13 -3.64
N MET A 187 -1.59 -5.86 -3.91
CA MET A 187 -1.78 -5.31 -5.25
C MET A 187 -0.53 -4.58 -5.75
N ALA A 188 0.11 -3.78 -4.90
CA ALA A 188 1.26 -2.96 -5.27
C ALA A 188 2.24 -2.77 -4.10
N PRO A 189 3.05 -3.79 -3.78
CA PRO A 189 3.87 -3.82 -2.56
C PRO A 189 4.95 -2.74 -2.50
N ASN A 190 5.56 -2.34 -3.61
CA ASN A 190 6.63 -1.32 -3.58
C ASN A 190 6.06 0.09 -3.52
N THR A 191 4.94 0.33 -4.20
CA THR A 191 4.21 1.58 -4.25
C THR A 191 3.60 1.90 -2.91
N ALA A 192 2.89 0.94 -2.30
CA ALA A 192 2.36 1.07 -0.95
C ALA A 192 3.47 1.38 0.07
N ARG A 193 4.62 0.71 -0.05
CA ARG A 193 5.75 0.93 0.84
C ARG A 193 6.41 2.29 0.64
N ASN A 194 6.60 2.73 -0.61
CA ASN A 194 7.07 4.09 -0.92
C ASN A 194 6.16 5.14 -0.27
N PHE A 195 4.85 4.99 -0.42
CA PHE A 195 3.86 5.91 0.14
C PHE A 195 3.91 5.95 1.68
N VAL A 196 3.99 4.79 2.33
CA VAL A 196 4.14 4.69 3.79
C VAL A 196 5.45 5.34 4.26
N GLU A 197 6.56 5.14 3.55
CA GLU A 197 7.86 5.75 3.91
C GLU A 197 7.87 7.28 3.74
N LEU A 198 7.25 7.79 2.67
CA LEU A 198 7.08 9.23 2.48
C LEU A 198 6.18 9.83 3.58
N ALA A 199 5.07 9.17 3.92
CA ALA A 199 4.23 9.60 5.03
C ALA A 199 4.96 9.57 6.38
N ALA A 200 5.70 8.50 6.67
CA ALA A 200 6.46 8.34 7.92
C ALA A 200 7.59 9.36 8.07
N SER A 201 8.17 9.83 6.96
CA SER A 201 9.22 10.87 6.96
C SER A 201 8.68 12.31 7.04
N GLY A 202 7.35 12.49 7.06
CA GLY A 202 6.71 13.80 7.07
C GLY A 202 6.71 14.50 5.70
N PHE A 203 7.02 13.78 4.61
CA PHE A 203 7.11 14.35 3.26
C PHE A 203 5.82 15.07 2.81
N TYR A 204 4.67 14.55 3.23
CA TYR A 204 3.36 15.08 2.87
C TYR A 204 2.88 16.22 3.78
N ASP A 205 3.62 16.57 4.84
CA ASP A 205 3.24 17.64 5.76
C ASP A 205 3.27 19.00 5.06
N GLY A 206 2.17 19.75 5.17
CA GLY A 206 2.02 21.06 4.51
C GLY A 206 1.73 20.99 3.01
N THR A 207 1.73 19.80 2.40
CA THR A 207 1.32 19.65 0.99
C THR A 207 -0.16 19.96 0.81
N ILE A 208 -0.57 20.22 -0.43
CA ILE A 208 -1.95 20.54 -0.78
C ILE A 208 -2.52 19.56 -1.79
N ILE A 209 -3.84 19.41 -1.77
CA ILE A 209 -4.60 18.83 -2.87
C ILE A 209 -4.68 19.90 -3.96
N HIS A 210 -3.69 19.90 -4.84
CA HIS A 210 -3.48 20.94 -5.84
C HIS A 210 -4.43 20.85 -7.03
N ARG A 211 -5.10 19.70 -7.22
CA ARG A 211 -6.00 19.45 -8.34
C ARG A 211 -7.26 18.69 -7.91
N VAL A 212 -8.41 19.19 -8.34
CA VAL A 212 -9.74 18.60 -8.13
C VAL A 212 -10.49 18.62 -9.47
N VAL A 213 -11.02 17.47 -9.89
CA VAL A 213 -11.82 17.36 -11.11
C VAL A 213 -13.27 17.01 -10.73
N PRO A 214 -14.12 18.01 -10.44
CA PRO A 214 -15.49 17.79 -9.97
C PRO A 214 -16.42 17.32 -11.09
N LYS A 215 -16.06 17.57 -12.36
CA LYS A 215 -16.78 17.07 -13.54
C LYS A 215 -15.77 16.56 -14.57
N GLY A 216 -15.70 15.25 -14.72
CA GLY A 216 -14.97 14.54 -15.76
C GLY A 216 -15.68 14.61 -17.12
N ARG A 217 -15.25 13.76 -18.07
CA ARG A 217 -15.71 13.83 -19.47
C ARG A 217 -17.19 13.51 -19.61
N GLY A 218 -17.72 12.61 -18.79
CA GLY A 218 -19.13 12.26 -18.68
C GLY A 218 -19.89 13.08 -17.64
N GLY A 219 -19.35 14.22 -17.17
CA GLY A 219 -20.06 15.15 -16.29
C GLY A 219 -20.18 14.71 -14.83
N THR A 220 -19.48 13.64 -14.42
CA THR A 220 -19.45 13.15 -13.02
C THR A 220 -18.06 13.35 -12.39
N PRO A 221 -17.95 13.37 -11.05
CA PRO A 221 -16.69 13.60 -10.36
C PRO A 221 -15.63 12.55 -10.69
N PHE A 222 -14.40 13.00 -10.96
CA PHE A 222 -13.32 12.13 -11.44
C PHE A 222 -12.30 11.81 -10.35
N VAL A 223 -11.45 12.77 -9.97
CA VAL A 223 -10.38 12.56 -8.96
C VAL A 223 -10.11 13.83 -8.14
N ILE A 224 -9.59 13.64 -6.92
CA ILE A 224 -8.79 14.62 -6.19
C ILE A 224 -7.32 14.19 -6.21
N GLN A 225 -6.38 15.11 -6.34
CA GLN A 225 -4.95 14.82 -6.50
C GLN A 225 -4.08 15.73 -5.64
N GLY A 226 -3.10 15.14 -4.96
CA GLY A 226 -2.18 15.79 -4.04
C GLY A 226 -0.80 15.12 -4.04
N GLY A 227 0.01 15.38 -3.01
CA GLY A 227 1.32 14.75 -2.81
C GLY A 227 2.47 15.40 -3.58
N ASP A 228 2.27 16.60 -4.12
CA ASP A 228 3.32 17.44 -4.67
C ASP A 228 3.84 18.40 -3.56
N PRO A 229 5.14 18.35 -3.20
CA PRO A 229 5.73 19.23 -2.19
C PRO A 229 5.74 20.73 -2.56
N ILE A 230 5.73 21.08 -3.85
CA ILE A 230 5.67 22.48 -4.31
C ILE A 230 4.26 22.90 -4.74
N GLY A 231 3.34 21.94 -4.86
CA GLY A 231 1.91 22.18 -5.09
C GLY A 231 1.55 22.73 -6.48
N THR A 232 2.43 22.58 -7.47
CA THR A 232 2.25 23.04 -8.85
C THR A 232 1.65 21.99 -9.77
N GLY A 233 1.82 20.71 -9.43
CA GLY A 233 1.55 19.54 -10.27
C GLY A 233 2.83 18.89 -10.83
N ASP A 234 4.00 19.50 -10.67
CA ASP A 234 5.26 19.06 -11.30
C ASP A 234 6.32 18.58 -10.30
N GLY A 235 6.09 18.76 -9.00
CA GLY A 235 7.04 18.30 -7.98
C GLY A 235 6.93 16.82 -7.66
N GLY A 236 7.92 16.34 -6.91
CA GLY A 236 8.04 14.94 -6.53
C GLY A 236 9.10 14.72 -5.46
N PRO A 237 9.42 13.46 -5.12
CA PRO A 237 10.36 13.13 -4.06
C PRO A 237 11.82 13.13 -4.53
N GLY A 238 12.09 13.58 -5.77
CA GLY A 238 13.42 13.57 -6.38
C GLY A 238 13.80 12.25 -7.05
N TYR A 239 12.86 11.30 -7.16
CA TYR A 239 13.03 10.03 -7.84
C TYR A 239 11.70 9.52 -8.40
N ASP A 240 11.79 8.57 -9.33
CA ASP A 240 10.66 7.86 -9.91
C ASP A 240 10.61 6.39 -9.45
N ILE A 241 9.41 5.83 -9.40
CA ILE A 241 9.15 4.41 -9.20
C ILE A 241 8.50 3.82 -10.45
N ALA A 242 8.85 2.58 -10.75
CA ALA A 242 8.29 1.84 -11.87
C ALA A 242 6.79 1.57 -11.66
N LEU A 243 6.04 1.49 -12.76
CA LEU A 243 4.62 1.15 -12.72
C LEU A 243 4.44 -0.28 -12.20
N GLU A 244 3.94 -0.43 -10.97
CA GLU A 244 3.48 -1.73 -10.50
C GLU A 244 2.07 -2.02 -11.05
N PRO A 245 1.88 -3.12 -11.79
CA PRO A 245 0.58 -3.50 -12.29
C PRO A 245 -0.34 -3.85 -11.12
N SER A 246 -1.50 -3.21 -11.07
CA SER A 246 -2.52 -3.43 -10.04
C SER A 246 -3.86 -3.75 -10.70
N THR A 247 -4.56 -4.73 -10.13
CA THR A 247 -5.93 -5.10 -10.52
C THR A 247 -6.99 -4.45 -9.64
N LEU A 248 -6.59 -3.63 -8.66
CA LEU A 248 -7.51 -2.88 -7.82
C LEU A 248 -8.24 -1.84 -8.67
N ALA A 249 -9.56 -1.98 -8.77
CA ALA A 249 -10.40 -1.05 -9.50
C ALA A 249 -10.37 0.34 -8.86
N HIS A 250 -10.34 1.40 -9.68
CA HIS A 250 -10.32 2.79 -9.20
C HIS A 250 -11.69 3.26 -8.68
N ASP A 251 -12.25 2.61 -7.67
CA ASP A 251 -13.52 2.98 -7.05
C ASP A 251 -13.43 4.26 -6.20
N PHE A 252 -14.57 4.72 -5.68
CA PHE A 252 -14.59 5.80 -4.70
C PHE A 252 -13.68 5.46 -3.50
N GLY A 253 -12.81 6.40 -3.13
CA GLY A 253 -11.88 6.24 -2.01
C GLY A 253 -10.64 5.39 -2.32
N VAL A 254 -10.48 4.87 -3.54
CA VAL A 254 -9.27 4.13 -3.92
C VAL A 254 -8.13 5.11 -4.18
N LEU A 255 -6.99 4.85 -3.56
CA LEU A 255 -5.76 5.63 -3.62
C LEU A 255 -4.83 5.04 -4.69
N SER A 256 -4.37 5.90 -5.60
CA SER A 256 -3.55 5.53 -6.75
C SER A 256 -2.43 6.54 -6.99
N MET A 257 -1.34 6.10 -7.63
CA MET A 257 -0.22 6.99 -7.95
C MET A 257 -0.53 7.83 -9.18
N ALA A 258 -0.30 9.13 -9.09
CA ALA A 258 -0.19 9.97 -10.27
C ALA A 258 1.19 9.79 -10.91
N ARG A 259 1.27 10.03 -12.22
CA ARG A 259 2.49 9.94 -13.03
C ARG A 259 2.38 10.91 -14.20
N ASN A 260 3.50 11.18 -14.86
CA ASN A 260 3.47 11.84 -16.17
C ASN A 260 3.19 10.81 -17.28
N ASP A 261 3.33 11.20 -18.55
CA ASP A 261 3.02 10.33 -19.70
C ASP A 261 3.84 9.04 -19.75
N TRP A 262 5.02 9.02 -19.13
CA TRP A 262 5.85 7.83 -18.99
C TRP A 262 5.29 6.89 -17.91
N PRO A 263 5.06 5.59 -18.19
CA PRO A 263 4.53 4.66 -17.20
C PRO A 263 5.36 4.60 -15.91
N ASP A 264 6.69 4.57 -16.01
CA ASP A 264 7.63 4.42 -14.91
C ASP A 264 8.08 5.78 -14.32
N SER A 265 7.13 6.70 -14.11
CA SER A 265 7.40 8.08 -13.64
C SER A 265 6.57 8.50 -12.43
N ALA A 266 5.94 7.55 -11.74
CA ALA A 266 5.27 7.84 -10.48
C ALA A 266 6.32 8.22 -9.43
N GLY A 267 6.00 9.11 -8.50
CA GLY A 267 6.95 9.56 -7.46
C GLY A 267 6.32 9.64 -6.08
N SER A 268 5.73 10.78 -5.77
CA SER A 268 5.03 11.05 -4.50
C SER A 268 3.58 11.47 -4.69
N GLN A 269 3.23 11.96 -5.88
CA GLN A 269 1.89 12.44 -6.16
C GLN A 269 0.90 11.28 -6.22
N TRP A 270 -0.27 11.51 -5.64
CA TRP A 270 -1.33 10.53 -5.51
C TRP A 270 -2.67 11.14 -5.91
N PHE A 271 -3.62 10.30 -6.27
CA PHE A 271 -5.00 10.69 -6.46
C PHE A 271 -5.95 9.70 -5.81
N VAL A 272 -7.15 10.19 -5.48
CA VAL A 272 -8.26 9.37 -4.99
C VAL A 272 -9.40 9.41 -6.00
N GLY A 273 -9.90 8.24 -6.39
CA GLY A 273 -11.05 8.10 -7.27
C GLY A 273 -12.34 8.62 -6.62
N LEU A 274 -13.16 9.36 -7.38
CA LEU A 274 -14.43 9.91 -6.89
C LEU A 274 -15.67 9.18 -7.43
N THR A 275 -15.62 8.69 -8.67
CA THR A 275 -16.74 7.93 -9.27
C THR A 275 -16.24 6.88 -10.24
N ARG A 276 -16.65 5.62 -10.03
CA ARG A 276 -16.31 4.47 -10.89
C ARG A 276 -16.56 4.72 -12.37
N ALA A 277 -17.68 5.38 -12.70
CA ALA A 277 -18.07 5.68 -14.07
C ALA A 277 -16.99 6.44 -14.87
N GLU A 278 -16.25 7.35 -14.22
CA GLU A 278 -15.17 8.12 -14.87
C GLU A 278 -13.80 7.49 -14.67
N THR A 279 -13.56 6.88 -13.51
CA THR A 279 -12.25 6.37 -13.12
C THR A 279 -11.95 4.98 -13.69
N ALA A 280 -12.94 4.26 -14.21
CA ALA A 280 -12.73 2.95 -14.84
C ALA A 280 -11.71 2.93 -15.97
N ARG A 281 -11.58 4.04 -16.69
CA ARG A 281 -10.58 4.20 -17.74
C ARG A 281 -9.13 4.23 -17.23
N LEU A 282 -8.91 4.32 -15.91
CA LEU A 282 -7.58 4.32 -15.30
C LEU A 282 -7.10 2.91 -14.92
N ASP A 283 -8.01 1.93 -14.86
CA ASP A 283 -7.67 0.55 -14.52
C ASP A 283 -6.59 0.00 -15.46
N GLY A 284 -5.57 -0.63 -14.87
CA GLY A 284 -4.42 -1.15 -15.59
C GLY A 284 -3.44 -0.10 -16.16
N GLN A 285 -3.79 1.19 -16.11
CA GLN A 285 -2.94 2.30 -16.61
C GLN A 285 -2.24 3.08 -15.50
N TYR A 286 -2.81 3.04 -14.30
CA TYR A 286 -2.31 3.67 -13.08
C TYR A 286 -2.27 2.64 -11.95
N CYS A 287 -1.28 2.77 -11.07
CA CYS A 287 -1.11 1.86 -9.95
C CYS A 287 -2.05 2.27 -8.81
N ALA A 288 -3.11 1.49 -8.59
CA ALA A 288 -3.94 1.56 -7.40
C ALA A 288 -3.34 0.71 -6.28
N PHE A 289 -3.12 1.30 -5.10
CA PHE A 289 -2.28 0.69 -4.06
C PHE A 289 -2.83 0.84 -2.63
N GLY A 290 -3.98 1.49 -2.45
CA GLY A 290 -4.60 1.65 -1.15
C GLY A 290 -6.08 2.04 -1.26
N GLU A 291 -6.76 2.09 -0.13
CA GLU A 291 -8.18 2.45 -0.06
C GLU A 291 -8.50 3.20 1.23
N ALA A 292 -9.29 4.26 1.11
CA ALA A 292 -9.79 5.01 2.25
C ALA A 292 -10.75 4.14 3.06
N ILE A 293 -10.47 3.99 4.36
CA ILE A 293 -11.31 3.28 5.33
C ILE A 293 -12.00 4.24 6.30
N GLU A 294 -11.56 5.51 6.34
CA GLU A 294 -12.22 6.62 7.04
C GLU A 294 -12.06 7.90 6.20
N GLY A 295 -12.97 8.87 6.36
CA GLY A 295 -12.84 10.19 5.74
C GLY A 295 -13.62 10.41 4.45
N ALA A 296 -14.69 9.64 4.20
CA ALA A 296 -15.59 9.85 3.05
C ALA A 296 -16.07 11.30 2.93
N GLU A 297 -16.50 11.90 4.04
CA GLU A 297 -16.96 13.29 4.10
C GLU A 297 -15.84 14.28 3.78
N ALA A 298 -14.61 14.01 4.20
CA ALA A 298 -13.47 14.87 3.89
C ALA A 298 -13.13 14.83 2.39
N ILE A 299 -13.20 13.64 1.77
CA ILE A 299 -13.02 13.47 0.31
C ILE A 299 -14.10 14.27 -0.44
N ILE A 300 -15.35 14.17 -0.01
CA ILE A 300 -16.49 14.87 -0.63
C ILE A 300 -16.42 16.38 -0.41
N ALA A 301 -16.02 16.83 0.79
CA ALA A 301 -15.80 18.24 1.07
C ALA A 301 -14.71 18.83 0.17
N THR A 302 -13.63 18.07 -0.06
CA THR A 302 -12.56 18.45 -0.99
C THR A 302 -13.07 18.56 -2.43
N GLU A 303 -13.85 17.56 -2.89
CA GLU A 303 -14.48 17.56 -4.21
C GLU A 303 -15.38 18.79 -4.43
N ARG A 304 -16.15 19.18 -3.42
CA ARG A 304 -17.12 20.30 -3.50
C ARG A 304 -16.47 21.68 -3.46
N GLY A 305 -15.15 21.76 -3.27
CA GLY A 305 -14.41 23.03 -3.28
C GLY A 305 -14.55 23.80 -4.59
N ALA A 306 -14.58 25.13 -4.50
CA ALA A 306 -14.62 25.99 -5.68
C ALA A 306 -13.32 25.86 -6.50
N ILE A 307 -13.45 25.81 -7.83
CA ILE A 307 -12.33 25.68 -8.76
C ILE A 307 -11.97 27.08 -9.30
N ALA A 308 -10.71 27.46 -9.14
CA ALA A 308 -10.15 28.71 -9.64
C ALA A 308 -9.81 28.62 -11.14
N ASP A 309 -9.29 27.47 -11.56
CA ASP A 309 -8.93 27.19 -12.94
C ASP A 309 -9.47 25.82 -13.35
N THR A 310 -10.41 25.81 -14.29
CA THR A 310 -11.08 24.61 -14.77
C THR A 310 -10.23 23.76 -15.70
N GLU A 311 -9.20 24.32 -16.33
CA GLU A 311 -8.29 23.58 -17.21
C GLU A 311 -7.35 22.69 -16.39
N THR A 312 -6.74 23.25 -15.35
CA THR A 312 -5.85 22.52 -14.44
C THR A 312 -6.59 21.78 -13.32
N GLY A 313 -7.81 22.23 -12.98
CA GLY A 313 -8.57 21.75 -11.82
C GLY A 313 -8.09 22.37 -10.50
N ARG A 314 -7.38 23.51 -10.54
CA ARG A 314 -6.83 24.17 -9.35
C ARG A 314 -7.95 24.70 -8.45
N PRO A 315 -8.00 24.33 -7.15
CA PRO A 315 -8.98 24.91 -6.22
C PRO A 315 -8.67 26.37 -5.86
N VAL A 316 -9.71 27.16 -5.58
CA VAL A 316 -9.60 28.52 -5.02
C VAL A 316 -8.95 28.48 -3.63
N SER A 317 -9.35 27.51 -2.82
CA SER A 317 -8.79 27.26 -1.48
C SER A 317 -8.41 25.78 -1.38
N PRO A 318 -7.17 25.42 -1.78
CA PRO A 318 -6.72 24.05 -1.74
C PRO A 318 -6.75 23.48 -0.33
N VAL A 319 -7.26 22.25 -0.20
CA VAL A 319 -7.19 21.50 1.06
C VAL A 319 -5.74 21.16 1.36
N SER A 320 -5.23 21.64 2.48
CA SER A 320 -3.90 21.29 3.00
C SER A 320 -3.91 19.99 3.80
N VAL A 321 -2.89 19.15 3.60
CA VAL A 321 -2.50 18.07 4.50
C VAL A 321 -1.70 18.71 5.64
N LYS A 322 -2.31 18.86 6.82
CA LYS A 322 -1.63 19.45 7.99
C LYS A 322 -0.54 18.51 8.50
N ARG A 323 -0.84 17.21 8.49
CA ARG A 323 0.09 16.16 8.87
C ARG A 323 -0.27 14.84 8.20
N ALA A 324 0.73 14.13 7.71
CA ALA A 324 0.66 12.71 7.39
C ALA A 324 1.30 11.89 8.50
N THR A 325 0.61 10.86 8.97
CA THR A 325 1.13 9.94 9.98
C THR A 325 0.91 8.51 9.56
N VAL A 326 1.73 7.61 10.08
CA VAL A 326 1.55 6.17 9.92
C VAL A 326 1.15 5.55 11.25
N SER A 327 0.25 4.59 11.22
CA SER A 327 -0.15 3.84 12.42
C SER A 327 -0.25 2.35 12.09
N PRO A 328 0.10 1.45 13.03
CA PRO A 328 -0.17 0.03 12.85
C PRO A 328 -1.64 -0.21 12.47
N ALA A 329 -1.88 -1.08 11.51
CA ALA A 329 -3.21 -1.48 11.09
C ALA A 329 -3.97 -2.13 12.27
N ALA A 330 -5.30 -2.05 12.25
CA ALA A 330 -6.09 -2.81 13.21
C ALA A 330 -5.85 -4.33 13.05
N ALA A 331 -6.09 -5.07 14.14
CA ALA A 331 -6.09 -6.53 14.16
C ALA A 331 -6.92 -7.11 13.01
N TRP A 332 -6.40 -8.16 12.37
CA TRP A 332 -7.15 -8.91 11.36
C TRP A 332 -7.83 -10.11 12.01
N VAL A 333 -9.12 -10.30 11.70
CA VAL A 333 -9.88 -11.44 12.19
C VAL A 333 -9.72 -12.62 11.22
N PRO A 334 -9.21 -13.78 11.67
CA PRO A 334 -9.13 -14.98 10.85
C PRO A 334 -10.43 -15.32 10.12
N GLY A 335 -10.37 -15.41 8.79
CA GLY A 335 -11.51 -15.73 7.92
C GLY A 335 -12.37 -14.54 7.50
N THR A 336 -12.18 -13.36 8.12
CA THR A 336 -12.93 -12.13 7.80
C THR A 336 -12.03 -10.99 7.31
N GLY A 337 -10.76 -11.00 7.75
CA GLY A 337 -9.76 -10.00 7.43
C GLY A 337 -9.92 -8.75 8.29
N ARG A 338 -9.63 -7.60 7.68
CA ARG A 338 -9.80 -6.29 8.32
C ARG A 338 -11.27 -6.00 8.62
N ALA A 339 -11.56 -5.48 9.81
CA ALA A 339 -12.90 -5.05 10.20
C ALA A 339 -13.36 -3.79 9.44
N ALA A 340 -12.49 -2.77 9.38
CA ALA A 340 -12.74 -1.56 8.60
C ALA A 340 -12.78 -1.88 7.10
N ARG A 341 -13.84 -1.45 6.44
CA ARG A 341 -14.04 -1.62 4.99
C ARG A 341 -13.80 -0.29 4.29
N ARG A 342 -13.51 -0.36 2.99
CA ARG A 342 -13.40 0.83 2.16
C ARG A 342 -14.66 1.68 2.30
N VAL A 343 -14.46 2.99 2.43
CA VAL A 343 -15.56 3.94 2.45
C VAL A 343 -16.36 3.83 1.15
N VAL A 344 -17.69 3.93 1.29
CA VAL A 344 -18.58 4.06 0.14
C VAL A 344 -18.99 5.52 0.01
N ARG A 345 -19.29 5.94 -1.22
CA ARG A 345 -19.86 7.26 -1.44
C ARG A 345 -21.25 7.28 -0.77
N PRO A 346 -21.52 8.18 0.19
CA PRO A 346 -22.85 8.34 0.76
C PRO A 346 -23.85 8.67 -0.34
N GLU A 347 -25.06 8.11 -0.26
CA GLU A 347 -26.15 8.51 -1.14
C GLU A 347 -26.45 9.99 -0.91
N ALA A 348 -26.69 10.74 -1.98
CA ALA A 348 -27.05 12.15 -1.85
C ALA A 348 -28.33 12.24 -1.00
N SER A 349 -28.27 12.91 0.15
CA SER A 349 -29.46 13.24 0.93
C SER A 349 -30.39 14.04 0.03
N LYS A 350 -31.58 13.48 -0.21
CA LYS A 350 -32.65 14.12 -0.99
C LYS A 350 -33.16 15.37 -0.30
#